data_AF-C1ECV8-F1
#
_entry.id   AF-C1ECV8-F1
#
_cell.length_a   1.000
_cell.length_b   1.000
_cell.length_c   1.000
_cell.angle_alpha   90.00
_cell.angle_beta   90.00
_cell.angle_gamma   90.00
#
_symmetry.space_group_name_H-M   'P 1'
#
loop_
_entity.id
_entity.type
_entity.pdbx_description
1 polymer ?
#
loop_
_entity_poly.entity_id
_entity_poly.type
_entity_poly.pdbx_seq_one_letter_code
_entity_poly.pdbx_strand_id
1 'polypeptide(L)'
;MTTTKTTIWRPNVRVTLDEYGEVEDTEQEGEEVTKQGTKRKRAPPTKGPCEHGVKPRSRCKVCSACPHGKRRSQCKECGGASICKHSRERFKCKECGGASICEHGRIRSRCKECGGGSICEHGRHRHSCKECGGASICEHGRERRYCKECGGSGICEHGRHRSFCKECGGSQICEHGRVRSTCKECDGSQICEHGRHRHSCKECGGASICEHGRIRNTCKECGGASICEHGRERSRCKQCGGSQICEHSRVRSRCKECGGSQICEHGRQRSLCKECGGGSICEHSRVRSKCKVCRRGA
;
A
#
# COMPACT_ATOMS: atom_id res chain seq x y z
N MET A 1 70.29 -11.27 11.01
CA MET A 1 69.59 -9.99 10.78
C MET A 1 68.83 -10.10 9.47
N THR A 2 67.54 -10.41 9.52
CA THR A 2 66.70 -10.66 8.35
C THR A 2 66.02 -9.36 7.90
N THR A 3 66.51 -8.76 6.81
CA THR A 3 65.96 -7.52 6.25
C THR A 3 64.62 -7.78 5.56
N THR A 4 63.57 -7.14 6.06
CA THR A 4 62.22 -7.11 5.51
C THR A 4 62.16 -6.24 4.26
N LYS A 5 61.70 -6.78 3.12
CA LYS A 5 61.35 -5.97 1.93
C LYS A 5 59.84 -5.69 1.93
N THR A 6 59.45 -4.47 2.26
CA THR A 6 58.08 -3.96 2.12
C THR A 6 57.84 -3.54 0.67
N THR A 7 56.82 -4.11 0.02
CA THR A 7 56.42 -3.70 -1.34
C THR A 7 55.29 -2.68 -1.24
N ILE A 8 55.57 -1.44 -1.59
CA ILE A 8 54.59 -0.35 -1.71
C ILE A 8 54.05 -0.36 -3.14
N TRP A 9 52.73 -0.45 -3.31
CA TRP A 9 52.06 -0.47 -4.61
C TRP A 9 51.65 0.94 -5.03
N ARG A 10 52.17 1.44 -6.15
CA ARG A 10 51.71 2.68 -6.83
C ARG A 10 51.20 2.34 -8.24
N PRO A 11 50.03 2.83 -8.67
CA PRO A 11 49.54 2.58 -10.02
C PRO A 11 50.07 3.64 -11.00
N ASN A 12 50.44 3.20 -12.21
CA ASN A 12 50.76 4.00 -13.41
C ASN A 12 52.06 4.83 -13.44
N VAL A 13 53.22 4.21 -13.28
CA VAL A 13 54.44 4.62 -14.00
C VAL A 13 55.28 3.37 -14.27
N ARG A 14 55.63 3.09 -15.53
CA ARG A 14 56.74 2.18 -15.86
C ARG A 14 57.92 3.06 -16.23
N VAL A 15 58.81 3.30 -15.28
CA VAL A 15 60.14 3.84 -15.57
C VAL A 15 61.07 2.65 -15.73
N THR A 16 61.72 2.52 -16.89
CA THR A 16 62.91 1.70 -17.03
C THR A 16 64.12 2.58 -16.74
N LEU A 17 64.96 2.15 -15.79
CA LEU A 17 66.23 2.79 -15.45
C LEU A 17 67.35 1.82 -15.84
N ASP A 18 68.20 2.24 -16.76
CA ASP A 18 69.51 1.67 -17.05
C ASP A 18 70.60 2.35 -16.18
N GLU A 19 71.75 1.68 -16.06
CA GLU A 19 72.72 1.80 -14.96
C GLU A 19 73.49 3.14 -14.88
N TYR A 20 73.20 4.12 -15.74
CA TYR A 20 73.72 5.48 -15.64
C TYR A 20 72.57 6.47 -15.86
N GLY A 21 72.05 7.02 -14.75
CA GLY A 21 70.77 7.73 -14.72
C GLY A 21 70.71 9.04 -15.52
N GLU A 22 70.01 9.01 -16.65
CA GLU A 22 69.36 10.16 -17.28
C GLU A 22 67.90 9.81 -17.63
N VAL A 23 67.01 10.80 -17.54
CA VAL A 23 65.56 10.69 -17.80
C VAL A 23 65.24 11.28 -19.17
N GLU A 24 64.73 10.47 -20.10
CA GLU A 24 64.06 10.97 -21.31
C GLU A 24 62.54 10.97 -21.11
N ASP A 25 61.97 12.17 -20.96
CA ASP A 25 60.53 12.41 -21.05
C ASP A 25 60.13 12.52 -22.52
N THR A 26 59.42 11.51 -23.05
CA THR A 26 58.71 11.63 -24.32
C THR A 26 57.23 11.84 -24.05
N GLU A 27 56.80 13.10 -24.06
CA GLU A 27 55.40 13.49 -24.18
C GLU A 27 54.93 13.18 -25.61
N GLN A 28 53.90 12.33 -25.75
CA GLN A 28 53.10 12.28 -26.98
C GLN A 28 51.62 12.48 -26.64
N GLU A 29 51.12 13.59 -27.16
CA GLU A 29 49.77 14.09 -27.08
C GLU A 29 48.77 13.19 -27.83
N GLY A 30 47.58 13.05 -27.24
CA GLY A 30 46.29 13.03 -27.94
C GLY A 30 45.95 11.84 -28.85
N GLU A 31 45.19 10.87 -28.32
CA GLU A 31 44.05 10.33 -29.08
C GLU A 31 42.92 9.82 -28.17
N GLU A 32 41.72 10.33 -28.42
CA GLU A 32 40.49 10.10 -27.68
C GLU A 32 39.91 8.72 -28.00
N VAL A 33 40.47 7.66 -27.39
CA VAL A 33 39.95 6.29 -27.57
C VAL A 33 38.80 6.04 -26.59
N THR A 34 37.59 5.90 -27.12
CA THR A 34 36.41 5.41 -26.41
C THR A 34 36.75 4.09 -25.71
N LYS A 35 36.91 4.11 -24.38
CA LYS A 35 37.22 2.91 -23.59
C LYS A 35 35.99 1.99 -23.54
N GLN A 36 35.80 1.18 -24.57
CA GLN A 36 35.01 -0.05 -24.46
C GLN A 36 35.58 -0.85 -23.30
N GLY A 37 34.77 -1.06 -22.26
CA GLY A 37 35.19 -1.75 -21.04
C GLY A 37 35.83 -3.09 -21.39
N THR A 38 37.08 -3.29 -20.96
CA THR A 38 37.79 -4.56 -21.11
C THR A 38 36.94 -5.66 -20.49
N LYS A 39 36.39 -6.54 -21.33
CA LYS A 39 35.68 -7.73 -20.87
C LYS A 39 36.66 -8.57 -20.06
N ARG A 40 36.58 -8.48 -18.72
CA ARG A 40 37.32 -9.38 -17.83
C ARG A 40 36.96 -10.80 -18.24
N LYS A 41 37.94 -11.57 -18.73
CA LYS A 41 37.73 -12.99 -19.04
C LYS A 41 37.22 -13.67 -17.77
N ARG A 42 36.02 -14.25 -17.83
CA ARG A 42 35.41 -14.94 -16.71
C ARG A 42 36.28 -16.16 -16.40
N ALA A 43 36.86 -16.21 -15.20
CA ALA A 43 37.61 -17.38 -14.75
C ALA A 43 36.76 -18.65 -14.92
N PRO A 44 37.36 -19.80 -15.25
CA PRO A 44 36.63 -21.05 -15.41
C PRO A 44 35.75 -21.30 -14.18
N PRO A 45 34.47 -21.68 -14.34
CA PRO A 45 33.61 -21.95 -13.20
C PRO A 45 34.19 -23.13 -12.43
N THR A 46 34.77 -22.87 -11.25
CA THR A 46 35.24 -23.92 -10.35
C THR A 46 34.03 -24.76 -9.94
N LYS A 47 33.92 -25.99 -10.44
CA LYS A 47 32.77 -26.89 -10.23
C LYS A 47 32.73 -27.56 -8.84
N GLY A 48 33.39 -27.01 -7.82
CA GLY A 48 33.43 -27.54 -6.45
C GLY A 48 32.63 -26.72 -5.41
N PRO A 49 32.24 -27.32 -4.27
CA PRO A 49 31.80 -26.55 -3.10
C PRO A 49 32.93 -25.59 -2.66
N CYS A 50 32.58 -24.44 -2.09
CA CYS A 50 33.61 -23.60 -1.47
C CYS A 50 34.20 -24.29 -0.23
N GLU A 51 35.30 -23.76 0.31
CA GLU A 51 35.90 -24.24 1.56
C GLU A 51 34.96 -24.19 2.78
N HIS A 52 33.81 -23.52 2.64
CA HIS A 52 32.74 -23.46 3.64
C HIS A 52 31.59 -24.46 3.34
N GLY A 53 31.82 -25.45 2.46
CA GLY A 53 30.86 -26.53 2.13
C GLY A 53 29.68 -26.16 1.23
N VAL A 54 29.53 -24.89 0.81
CA VAL A 54 28.34 -24.43 0.08
C VAL A 54 28.56 -24.45 -1.44
N LYS A 55 27.68 -25.14 -2.16
CA LYS A 55 27.60 -25.15 -3.64
C LYS A 55 26.23 -24.64 -4.09
N PRO A 56 26.15 -23.60 -4.95
CA PRO A 56 27.23 -22.80 -5.54
C PRO A 56 27.85 -21.77 -4.56
N ARG A 57 29.13 -21.43 -4.77
CA ARG A 57 29.89 -20.44 -3.96
C ARG A 57 29.19 -19.07 -3.83
N SER A 58 28.32 -18.71 -4.77
CA SER A 58 27.48 -17.50 -4.73
C SER A 58 26.40 -17.50 -3.63
N ARG A 59 26.09 -18.66 -3.04
CA ARG A 59 25.18 -18.84 -1.90
C ARG A 59 25.91 -18.87 -0.55
N CYS A 60 27.23 -19.03 -0.56
CA CYS A 60 28.03 -18.96 0.67
C CYS A 60 28.02 -17.52 1.19
N LYS A 61 27.51 -17.29 2.40
CA LYS A 61 27.46 -15.96 3.02
C LYS A 61 28.86 -15.34 3.12
N VAL A 62 29.86 -16.14 3.49
CA VAL A 62 31.25 -15.69 3.63
C VAL A 62 31.88 -15.38 2.27
N CYS A 63 31.80 -16.30 1.29
CA CYS A 63 32.42 -16.07 -0.02
C CYS A 63 31.70 -15.02 -0.88
N SER A 64 30.40 -14.81 -0.69
CA SER A 64 29.61 -13.85 -1.47
C SER A 64 29.55 -12.46 -0.85
N ALA A 65 29.96 -12.32 0.42
CA ALA A 65 30.10 -11.04 1.09
C ALA A 65 31.33 -10.26 0.58
N CYS A 66 31.22 -8.94 0.66
CA CYS A 66 32.32 -8.00 0.57
C CYS A 66 32.85 -7.68 1.98
N PRO A 67 34.03 -7.05 2.10
CA PRO A 67 34.55 -6.59 3.40
C PRO A 67 33.59 -5.62 4.13
N HIS A 68 32.64 -5.00 3.43
CA HIS A 68 31.62 -4.10 3.98
C HIS A 68 30.33 -4.83 4.43
N GLY A 69 30.37 -6.17 4.63
CA GLY A 69 29.26 -6.97 5.16
C GLY A 69 28.05 -7.15 4.23
N LYS A 70 28.12 -6.65 3.00
CA LYS A 70 27.05 -6.77 1.98
C LYS A 70 27.43 -7.81 0.93
N ARG A 71 26.45 -8.35 0.19
CA ARG A 71 26.76 -9.18 -1.00
C ARG A 71 27.55 -8.34 -2.00
N ARG A 72 28.65 -8.87 -2.57
CA ARG A 72 29.54 -8.11 -3.49
C ARG A 72 28.79 -7.42 -4.63
N SER A 73 27.77 -8.07 -5.20
CA SER A 73 26.94 -7.50 -6.28
C SER A 73 26.05 -6.34 -5.82
N GLN A 74 25.77 -6.24 -4.52
CA GLN A 74 24.90 -5.26 -3.87
C GLN A 74 25.68 -4.30 -2.94
N CYS A 75 26.99 -4.20 -3.09
CA CYS A 75 27.79 -3.26 -2.30
C CYS A 75 28.11 -2.03 -3.15
N LYS A 76 27.71 -0.84 -2.69
CA LYS A 76 28.02 0.44 -3.35
C LYS A 76 29.53 0.71 -3.39
N GLU A 77 30.19 0.55 -2.24
CA GLU A 77 31.63 0.80 -2.06
C GLU A 77 32.50 -0.15 -2.88
N CYS A 78 32.01 -1.36 -3.20
CA CYS A 78 32.70 -2.28 -4.11
C CYS A 78 32.32 -2.12 -5.59
N GLY A 79 31.51 -1.11 -5.95
CA GLY A 79 31.02 -0.95 -7.32
C GLY A 79 30.14 -2.10 -7.81
N GLY A 80 29.37 -2.71 -6.90
CA GLY A 80 28.53 -3.87 -7.19
C GLY A 80 27.61 -3.65 -8.39
N ALA A 81 27.58 -4.61 -9.31
CA ALA A 81 26.85 -4.51 -10.59
C ALA A 81 25.35 -4.24 -10.43
N SER A 82 24.75 -4.58 -9.29
CA SER A 82 23.32 -4.41 -9.02
C SER A 82 22.96 -3.03 -8.49
N ILE A 83 23.93 -2.21 -8.05
CA ILE A 83 23.69 -0.87 -7.49
C ILE A 83 24.28 0.19 -8.44
N CYS A 84 23.56 1.31 -8.60
CA CYS A 84 24.06 2.46 -9.34
C CYS A 84 24.73 3.49 -8.42
N LYS A 85 25.33 4.53 -9.02
CA LYS A 85 25.96 5.64 -8.27
C LYS A 85 25.02 6.32 -7.26
N HIS A 86 23.70 6.29 -7.53
CA HIS A 86 22.64 6.85 -6.66
C HIS A 86 22.22 5.93 -5.49
N SER A 87 23.00 4.89 -5.18
CA SER A 87 22.68 3.90 -4.12
C SER A 87 21.36 3.13 -4.32
N ARG A 88 20.75 3.21 -5.52
CA ARG A 88 19.53 2.50 -5.89
C ARG A 88 19.87 1.24 -6.67
N GLU A 89 18.97 0.25 -6.67
CA GLU A 89 19.08 -0.89 -7.57
C GLU A 89 19.13 -0.38 -9.02
N ARG A 90 20.19 -0.73 -9.76
CA ARG A 90 20.47 -0.17 -11.09
C ARG A 90 19.32 -0.36 -12.06
N PHE A 91 18.66 -1.52 -12.00
CA PHE A 91 17.51 -1.82 -12.85
C PHE A 91 16.26 -0.99 -12.52
N LYS A 92 16.13 -0.50 -11.27
CA LYS A 92 15.04 0.37 -10.79
C LYS A 92 15.42 1.85 -10.72
N CYS A 93 16.62 2.24 -11.13
CA CYS A 93 17.06 3.62 -10.99
C CYS A 93 16.60 4.45 -12.20
N LYS A 94 15.71 5.41 -11.98
CA LYS A 94 15.23 6.33 -13.02
C LYS A 94 16.38 7.14 -13.63
N GLU A 95 17.24 7.71 -12.79
CA GLU A 95 18.39 8.54 -13.19
C GLU A 95 19.49 7.75 -13.94
N CYS A 96 19.44 6.43 -13.92
CA CYS A 96 20.36 5.57 -14.68
C CYS A 96 19.68 4.88 -15.86
N GLY A 97 18.44 5.26 -16.22
CA GLY A 97 17.69 4.62 -17.30
C GLY A 97 17.40 3.14 -17.02
N GLY A 98 17.22 2.78 -15.74
CA GLY A 98 17.05 1.39 -15.30
C GLY A 98 16.02 0.64 -16.14
N ALA A 99 16.36 -0.58 -16.55
CA ALA A 99 15.55 -1.39 -17.46
C ALA A 99 14.09 -1.58 -17.01
N SER A 100 13.77 -1.43 -15.72
CA SER A 100 12.40 -1.58 -15.21
C SER A 100 11.55 -0.31 -15.22
N ILE A 101 12.09 0.89 -15.49
CA ILE A 101 11.33 2.15 -15.47
C ILE A 101 11.21 2.72 -16.88
N CYS A 102 10.00 3.08 -17.30
CA CYS A 102 9.77 3.75 -18.59
C CYS A 102 10.04 5.25 -18.50
N GLU A 103 10.04 5.94 -19.64
CA GLU A 103 10.10 7.40 -19.73
C GLU A 103 9.02 8.10 -18.90
N HIS A 104 7.83 7.50 -18.78
CA HIS A 104 6.72 7.98 -17.94
C HIS A 104 6.96 7.83 -16.42
N GLY A 105 8.16 7.42 -15.98
CA GLY A 105 8.51 7.24 -14.57
C GLY A 105 7.79 6.09 -13.86
N ARG A 106 7.05 5.26 -14.60
CA ARG A 106 6.33 4.08 -14.10
C ARG A 106 7.16 2.81 -14.32
N ILE A 107 6.86 1.76 -13.60
CA ILE A 107 7.44 0.43 -13.88
C ILE A 107 7.00 0.03 -15.30
N ARG A 108 7.94 -0.27 -16.21
CA ARG A 108 7.68 -0.58 -17.64
C ARG A 108 6.56 -1.62 -17.81
N SER A 109 6.61 -2.71 -17.06
CA SER A 109 5.59 -3.77 -17.12
C SER A 109 4.20 -3.32 -16.65
N ARG A 110 4.12 -2.24 -15.87
CA ARG A 110 2.89 -1.63 -15.35
C ARG A 110 2.58 -0.28 -15.98
N CYS A 111 3.15 0.04 -17.14
CA CYS A 111 2.86 1.28 -17.83
C CYS A 111 1.91 1.01 -18.99
N LYS A 112 0.71 1.62 -18.95
CA LYS A 112 -0.28 1.49 -20.03
C LYS A 112 0.26 2.06 -21.35
N GLU A 113 0.85 3.25 -21.30
CA GLU A 113 1.42 3.96 -22.48
C GLU A 113 2.57 3.20 -23.13
N CYS A 114 3.33 2.40 -22.37
CA CYS A 114 4.40 1.56 -22.93
C CYS A 114 3.94 0.13 -23.30
N GLY A 115 2.64 -0.16 -23.30
CA GLY A 115 2.13 -1.51 -23.57
C GLY A 115 2.55 -2.55 -22.52
N GLY A 116 2.83 -2.12 -21.29
CA GLY A 116 3.34 -2.94 -20.22
C GLY A 116 2.54 -4.23 -20.03
N GLY A 117 3.24 -5.38 -20.11
CA GLY A 117 2.61 -6.71 -20.15
C GLY A 117 1.73 -7.07 -18.95
N SER A 118 1.77 -6.29 -17.86
CA SER A 118 0.94 -6.51 -16.66
C SER A 118 -0.38 -5.73 -16.67
N ILE A 119 -0.58 -4.76 -17.58
CA ILE A 119 -1.78 -3.91 -17.67
C ILE A 119 -2.55 -4.20 -18.96
N CYS A 120 -3.87 -4.34 -18.87
CA CYS A 120 -4.75 -4.46 -20.04
C CYS A 120 -5.10 -3.08 -20.63
N GLU A 121 -5.75 -3.08 -21.79
CA GLU A 121 -6.29 -1.88 -22.43
C GLU A 121 -7.22 -1.05 -21.52
N HIS A 122 -7.93 -1.72 -20.60
CA HIS A 122 -8.79 -1.09 -19.58
C HIS A 122 -8.02 -0.38 -18.45
N GLY A 123 -6.67 -0.37 -18.49
CA GLY A 123 -5.84 0.27 -17.46
C GLY A 123 -5.78 -0.48 -16.12
N ARG A 124 -6.34 -1.69 -16.06
CA ARG A 124 -6.29 -2.57 -14.88
C ARG A 124 -5.18 -3.60 -15.02
N HIS A 125 -4.78 -4.23 -13.91
CA HIS A 125 -3.89 -5.39 -13.98
C HIS A 125 -4.56 -6.53 -14.74
N ARG A 126 -3.90 -7.11 -15.77
CA ARG A 126 -4.48 -8.15 -16.64
C ARG A 126 -5.06 -9.32 -15.87
N HIS A 127 -4.33 -9.81 -14.86
CA HIS A 127 -4.79 -10.93 -14.05
C HIS A 127 -6.06 -10.64 -13.26
N SER A 128 -6.36 -9.37 -12.93
CA SER A 128 -7.55 -8.95 -12.17
C SER A 128 -8.60 -8.21 -13.00
N CYS A 129 -8.41 -8.12 -14.32
CA CYS A 129 -9.36 -7.45 -15.18
C CYS A 129 -10.51 -8.39 -15.52
N LYS A 130 -11.73 -8.04 -15.08
CA LYS A 130 -12.95 -8.80 -15.39
C LYS A 130 -13.24 -8.83 -16.89
N GLU A 131 -13.09 -7.71 -17.57
CA GLU A 131 -13.34 -7.58 -19.02
C GLU A 131 -12.37 -8.39 -19.87
N CYS A 132 -11.13 -8.60 -19.41
CA CYS A 132 -10.13 -9.43 -20.09
C CYS A 132 -10.13 -10.90 -19.63
N GLY A 133 -11.10 -11.34 -18.81
CA GLY A 133 -11.11 -12.71 -18.28
C GLY A 133 -9.91 -13.04 -17.40
N GLY A 134 -9.41 -12.06 -16.64
CA GLY A 134 -8.20 -12.18 -15.84
C GLY A 134 -8.17 -13.43 -14.96
N ALA A 135 -6.98 -14.03 -14.82
CA ALA A 135 -6.78 -15.29 -14.11
C ALA A 135 -7.18 -15.27 -12.61
N SER A 136 -7.44 -14.12 -12.00
CA SER A 136 -7.97 -14.02 -10.64
C SER A 136 -9.49 -13.89 -10.59
N ILE A 137 -10.19 -13.72 -11.71
CA ILE A 137 -11.66 -13.54 -11.77
C ILE A 137 -12.32 -14.82 -12.29
N CYS A 138 -13.31 -15.34 -11.58
CA CYS A 138 -14.08 -16.52 -12.00
C CYS A 138 -15.15 -16.15 -13.04
N GLU A 139 -15.80 -17.16 -13.61
CA GLU A 139 -16.95 -16.99 -14.51
C GLU A 139 -18.10 -16.20 -13.88
N HIS A 140 -18.30 -16.31 -12.56
CA HIS A 140 -19.28 -15.52 -11.79
C HIS A 140 -18.89 -14.03 -11.64
N GLY A 141 -17.77 -13.60 -12.22
CA GLY A 141 -17.30 -12.22 -12.17
C GLY A 141 -16.82 -11.74 -10.79
N ARG A 142 -16.54 -12.68 -9.87
CA ARG A 142 -15.96 -12.45 -8.54
C ARG A 142 -14.48 -12.87 -8.54
N GLU A 143 -13.71 -12.43 -7.55
CA GLU A 143 -12.35 -12.94 -7.38
C GLU A 143 -12.39 -14.43 -7.03
N ARG A 144 -11.68 -15.29 -7.79
CA ARG A 144 -11.67 -16.77 -7.67
C ARG A 144 -11.40 -17.22 -6.25
N ARG A 145 -10.46 -16.56 -5.57
CA ARG A 145 -10.12 -16.84 -4.17
C ARG A 145 -11.33 -16.68 -3.23
N TYR A 146 -12.26 -15.78 -3.54
CA TYR A 146 -13.43 -15.45 -2.72
C TYR A 146 -14.76 -15.81 -3.40
N CYS A 147 -14.74 -16.71 -4.38
CA CYS A 147 -15.96 -17.20 -5.01
C CYS A 147 -16.44 -18.47 -4.32
N LYS A 148 -17.60 -18.43 -3.68
CA LYS A 148 -18.20 -19.59 -2.99
C LYS A 148 -18.55 -20.71 -3.99
N GLU A 149 -19.13 -20.33 -5.13
CA GLU A 149 -19.56 -21.25 -6.19
C GLU A 149 -18.36 -21.99 -6.84
N CYS A 150 -17.18 -21.35 -6.91
CA CYS A 150 -15.96 -21.99 -7.42
C CYS A 150 -15.10 -22.68 -6.34
N GLY A 151 -15.58 -22.79 -5.09
CA GLY A 151 -14.79 -23.37 -4.00
C GLY A 151 -13.52 -22.57 -3.65
N GLY A 152 -13.60 -21.24 -3.76
CA GLY A 152 -12.46 -20.34 -3.57
C GLY A 152 -11.72 -20.56 -2.26
N SER A 153 -10.39 -20.67 -2.33
CA SER A 153 -9.52 -20.99 -1.18
C SER A 153 -9.53 -19.97 -0.04
N GLY A 154 -10.08 -18.78 -0.26
CA GLY A 154 -10.24 -17.73 0.74
C GLY A 154 -11.53 -17.85 1.57
N ILE A 155 -12.45 -18.75 1.22
CA ILE A 155 -13.68 -19.01 1.98
C ILE A 155 -13.52 -20.35 2.72
N CYS A 156 -13.95 -20.41 3.98
CA CYS A 156 -14.01 -21.65 4.74
C CYS A 156 -15.34 -22.41 4.52
N GLU A 157 -15.44 -23.62 5.03
CA GLU A 157 -16.67 -24.42 5.01
C GLU A 157 -17.89 -23.70 5.63
N HIS A 158 -17.65 -22.83 6.61
CA HIS A 158 -18.68 -21.99 7.24
C HIS A 158 -19.18 -20.83 6.35
N GLY A 159 -18.70 -20.72 5.10
CA GLY A 159 -19.08 -19.67 4.16
C GLY A 159 -18.54 -18.27 4.51
N ARG A 160 -17.62 -18.18 5.48
CA ARG A 160 -16.96 -16.94 5.89
C ARG A 160 -15.58 -16.82 5.24
N HIS A 161 -15.03 -15.60 5.17
CA HIS A 161 -13.61 -15.44 4.83
C HIS A 161 -12.75 -16.20 5.84
N ARG A 162 -11.90 -17.10 5.35
CA ARG A 162 -11.08 -18.01 6.17
C ARG A 162 -10.20 -17.25 7.18
N SER A 163 -9.69 -16.09 6.80
CA SER A 163 -8.89 -15.22 7.68
C SER A 163 -9.69 -14.61 8.85
N PHE A 164 -11.01 -14.46 8.71
CA PHE A 164 -11.92 -13.89 9.72
C PHE A 164 -12.82 -14.94 10.39
N CYS A 165 -12.67 -16.22 10.04
CA CYS A 165 -13.50 -17.27 10.60
C CYS A 165 -12.96 -17.66 11.99
N LYS A 166 -13.78 -17.46 13.03
CA LYS A 166 -13.44 -17.85 14.41
C LYS A 166 -13.31 -19.38 14.54
N GLU A 167 -14.24 -20.13 13.95
CA GLU A 167 -14.26 -21.61 14.02
C GLU A 167 -13.03 -22.23 13.34
N CYS A 168 -12.51 -21.62 12.28
CA CYS A 168 -11.31 -22.10 11.59
C CYS A 168 -9.98 -21.54 12.14
N GLY A 169 -10.00 -20.80 13.26
CA GLY A 169 -8.80 -20.16 13.80
C GLY A 169 -8.18 -19.11 12.87
N GLY A 170 -9.03 -18.37 12.15
CA GLY A 170 -8.60 -17.38 11.16
C GLY A 170 -7.56 -16.40 11.71
N SER A 171 -6.52 -16.12 10.92
CA SER A 171 -5.36 -15.32 11.34
C SER A 171 -5.69 -13.89 11.80
N GLN A 172 -6.85 -13.36 11.44
CA GLN A 172 -7.31 -12.03 11.84
C GLN A 172 -8.16 -12.02 13.11
N ILE A 173 -8.49 -13.19 13.69
CA ILE A 173 -9.27 -13.31 14.92
C ILE A 173 -8.34 -13.63 16.09
N CYS A 174 -8.47 -12.89 17.20
CA CYS A 174 -7.72 -13.18 18.43
C CYS A 174 -8.42 -14.28 19.24
N GLU A 175 -7.74 -14.75 20.30
CA GLU A 175 -8.31 -15.70 21.26
C GLU A 175 -9.63 -15.20 21.90
N HIS A 176 -9.78 -13.88 22.06
CA HIS A 176 -11.01 -13.23 22.53
C HIS A 176 -12.16 -13.23 21.51
N GLY A 177 -12.00 -13.86 20.34
CA GLY A 177 -13.03 -13.92 19.28
C GLY A 177 -13.31 -12.58 18.59
N ARG A 178 -12.45 -11.58 18.78
CA ARG A 178 -12.53 -10.26 18.14
C ARG A 178 -11.52 -10.14 17.01
N VAL A 179 -11.69 -9.18 16.11
CA VAL A 179 -10.67 -8.90 15.09
C VAL A 179 -9.40 -8.40 15.79
N ARG A 180 -8.26 -9.07 15.57
CA ARG A 180 -6.97 -8.81 16.25
C ARG A 180 -6.59 -7.34 16.22
N SER A 181 -6.72 -6.70 15.07
CA SER A 181 -6.35 -5.30 14.90
C SER A 181 -7.21 -4.33 15.71
N THR A 182 -8.42 -4.73 16.13
CA THR A 182 -9.35 -3.91 16.92
C THR A 182 -9.51 -4.42 18.35
N CYS A 183 -8.76 -5.45 18.76
CA CYS A 183 -8.90 -6.02 20.09
C CYS A 183 -8.05 -5.23 21.09
N LYS A 184 -8.69 -4.64 22.11
CA LYS A 184 -8.01 -3.91 23.18
C LYS A 184 -7.09 -4.83 24.00
N GLU A 185 -7.56 -6.03 24.35
CA GLU A 185 -6.80 -7.00 25.15
C GLU A 185 -5.59 -7.61 24.42
N CYS A 186 -5.52 -7.47 23.10
CA CYS A 186 -4.36 -7.92 22.31
C CYS A 186 -3.51 -6.75 21.78
N ASP A 187 -3.66 -5.55 22.35
CA ASP A 187 -3.00 -4.32 21.86
C ASP A 187 -3.12 -4.13 20.34
N GLY A 188 -4.33 -4.34 19.84
CA GLY A 188 -4.64 -4.31 18.42
C GLY A 188 -4.11 -3.04 17.74
N SER A 189 -3.52 -3.19 16.55
CA SER A 189 -2.85 -2.10 15.81
C SER A 189 -3.74 -0.89 15.48
N GLN A 190 -5.06 -0.99 15.64
CA GLN A 190 -6.00 0.12 15.44
C GLN A 190 -6.53 0.75 16.73
N ILE A 191 -6.26 0.20 17.92
CA ILE A 191 -6.76 0.70 19.22
C ILE A 191 -5.62 1.36 19.99
N CYS A 192 -5.85 2.57 20.51
CA CYS A 192 -4.88 3.23 21.39
C CYS A 192 -5.01 2.76 22.84
N GLU A 193 -4.07 3.18 23.69
CA GLU A 193 -4.10 2.93 25.15
C GLU A 193 -5.42 3.38 25.81
N HIS A 194 -6.06 4.44 25.29
CA HIS A 194 -7.37 4.92 25.74
C HIS A 194 -8.55 4.01 25.35
N GLY A 195 -8.32 2.88 24.68
CA GLY A 195 -9.36 1.95 24.24
C GLY A 195 -10.22 2.48 23.08
N ARG A 196 -9.82 3.58 22.44
CA ARG A 196 -10.49 4.16 21.26
C ARG A 196 -9.72 3.80 19.99
N HIS A 197 -10.34 3.92 18.82
CA HIS A 197 -9.61 3.77 17.56
C HIS A 197 -8.53 4.86 17.44
N ARG A 198 -7.26 4.48 17.21
CA ARG A 198 -6.09 5.36 17.10
C ARG A 198 -6.35 6.55 16.16
N HIS A 199 -6.91 6.27 14.98
CA HIS A 199 -7.17 7.31 13.98
C HIS A 199 -8.21 8.34 14.44
N SER A 200 -9.11 7.99 15.37
CA SER A 200 -10.18 8.87 15.87
C SER A 200 -10.00 9.30 17.33
N CYS A 201 -8.89 8.92 17.96
CA CYS A 201 -8.62 9.29 19.34
C CYS A 201 -8.10 10.73 19.40
N LYS A 202 -8.84 11.61 20.10
CA LYS A 202 -8.43 13.00 20.32
C LYS A 202 -7.16 13.11 21.16
N GLU A 203 -7.06 12.30 22.22
CA GLU A 203 -5.89 12.29 23.13
C GLU A 203 -4.61 11.85 22.42
N CYS A 204 -4.71 10.95 21.44
CA CYS A 204 -3.56 10.51 20.64
C CYS A 204 -3.31 11.34 19.37
N GLY A 205 -4.04 12.45 19.16
CA GLY A 205 -3.92 13.25 17.94
C GLY A 205 -4.25 12.47 16.66
N GLY A 206 -5.27 11.61 16.70
CA GLY A 206 -5.63 10.70 15.62
C GLY A 206 -5.80 11.41 14.27
N ALA A 207 -5.44 10.71 13.18
CA ALA A 207 -5.46 11.25 11.82
C ALA A 207 -6.84 11.74 11.31
N SER A 208 -7.94 11.44 12.00
CA SER A 208 -9.28 11.99 11.71
C SER A 208 -9.63 13.22 12.55
N ILE A 209 -8.83 13.58 13.56
CA ILE A 209 -9.03 14.73 14.44
C ILE A 209 -8.14 15.88 14.02
N CYS A 210 -8.71 17.07 13.82
CA CYS A 210 -7.95 18.27 13.49
C CYS A 210 -7.37 18.95 14.75
N GLU A 211 -6.54 19.97 14.54
CA GLU A 211 -5.97 20.79 15.61
C GLU A 211 -7.04 21.44 16.52
N HIS A 212 -8.22 21.74 15.97
CA HIS A 212 -9.37 22.25 16.72
C HIS A 212 -10.09 21.19 17.57
N GLY A 213 -9.56 19.96 17.64
CA GLY A 213 -10.14 18.86 18.42
C GLY A 213 -11.49 18.36 17.92
N ARG A 214 -11.86 18.70 16.67
CA ARG A 214 -13.06 18.25 15.96
C ARG A 214 -12.68 17.20 14.91
N ILE A 215 -13.67 16.46 14.40
CA ILE A 215 -13.43 15.55 13.27
C ILE A 215 -13.07 16.40 12.04
N ARG A 216 -11.90 16.14 11.46
CA ARG A 216 -11.28 16.91 10.37
C ARG A 216 -12.20 17.05 9.15
N ASN A 217 -13.03 16.03 8.85
CA ASN A 217 -13.98 16.10 7.74
C ASN A 217 -15.17 17.04 7.99
N THR A 218 -15.58 17.29 9.23
CA THR A 218 -16.71 18.16 9.60
C THR A 218 -16.27 19.51 10.18
N CYS A 219 -14.98 19.69 10.41
CA CYS A 219 -14.44 20.93 10.95
C CYS A 219 -14.55 22.05 9.90
N LYS A 220 -15.34 23.08 10.21
CA LYS A 220 -15.51 24.26 9.34
C LYS A 220 -14.21 25.06 9.19
N GLU A 221 -13.48 25.23 10.29
CA GLU A 221 -12.21 25.98 10.33
C GLU A 221 -11.13 25.34 9.48
N CYS A 222 -11.11 24.00 9.37
CA CYS A 222 -10.18 23.28 8.50
C CYS A 222 -10.70 23.10 7.06
N GLY A 223 -11.85 23.67 6.69
CA GLY A 223 -12.46 23.43 5.38
C GLY A 223 -12.79 21.95 5.14
N GLY A 224 -13.22 21.24 6.18
CA GLY A 224 -13.43 19.79 6.14
C GLY A 224 -14.29 19.36 4.94
N ALA A 225 -13.96 18.19 4.37
CA ALA A 225 -14.58 17.72 3.12
C ALA A 225 -16.13 17.63 3.15
N SER A 226 -16.74 17.51 4.32
CA SER A 226 -18.20 17.49 4.49
C SER A 226 -18.84 18.88 4.55
N ILE A 227 -18.04 19.94 4.64
CA ILE A 227 -18.49 21.34 4.68
C ILE A 227 -18.33 21.93 3.27
N CYS A 228 -19.34 22.66 2.80
CA CYS A 228 -19.23 23.44 1.57
C CYS A 228 -18.72 24.86 1.85
N GLU A 229 -18.38 25.59 0.78
CA GLU A 229 -17.99 27.00 0.85
C GLU A 229 -19.02 27.89 1.57
N HIS A 230 -20.31 27.52 1.54
CA HIS A 230 -21.38 28.21 2.26
C HIS A 230 -21.41 27.93 3.78
N GLY A 231 -20.40 27.24 4.34
CA GLY A 231 -20.31 26.93 5.77
C GLY A 231 -21.38 25.94 6.28
N ARG A 232 -22.09 25.26 5.37
CA ARG A 232 -23.11 24.25 5.65
C ARG A 232 -22.57 22.85 5.34
N GLU A 233 -23.20 21.83 5.91
CA GLU A 233 -22.90 20.45 5.50
C GLU A 233 -23.27 20.27 4.03
N ARG A 234 -22.32 19.82 3.21
CA ARG A 234 -22.45 19.72 1.75
C ARG A 234 -23.63 18.85 1.33
N SER A 235 -23.88 17.77 2.08
CA SER A 235 -25.04 16.89 1.89
C SER A 235 -26.38 17.58 2.10
N ARG A 236 -26.42 18.66 2.90
CA ARG A 236 -27.62 19.43 3.26
C ARG A 236 -27.66 20.83 2.63
N CYS A 237 -26.67 21.18 1.82
CA CYS A 237 -26.60 22.50 1.24
C CYS A 237 -27.42 22.56 -0.06
N LYS A 238 -28.51 23.33 -0.06
CA LYS A 238 -29.33 23.55 -1.26
C LYS A 238 -28.51 24.15 -2.41
N GLN A 239 -27.66 25.14 -2.13
CA GLN A 239 -26.83 25.83 -3.13
C GLN A 239 -25.81 24.89 -3.79
N CYS A 240 -25.37 23.85 -3.09
CA CYS A 240 -24.45 22.84 -3.63
C CYS A 240 -25.17 21.61 -4.20
N GLY A 241 -26.51 21.62 -4.32
CA GLY A 241 -27.27 20.44 -4.75
C GLY A 241 -27.14 19.23 -3.81
N GLY A 242 -27.03 19.49 -2.49
CA GLY A 242 -26.77 18.47 -1.48
C GLY A 242 -27.74 17.28 -1.56
N SER A 243 -27.19 16.07 -1.50
CA SER A 243 -27.93 14.82 -1.73
C SER A 243 -29.13 14.61 -0.81
N GLN A 244 -29.13 15.20 0.40
CA GLN A 244 -30.21 15.10 1.39
C GLN A 244 -31.31 16.14 1.23
N ILE A 245 -31.20 17.09 0.30
CA ILE A 245 -32.22 18.13 0.06
C ILE A 245 -32.92 17.83 -1.28
N CYS A 246 -34.25 17.89 -1.30
CA CYS A 246 -35.01 17.85 -2.55
C CYS A 246 -35.11 19.24 -3.19
N GLU A 247 -35.63 19.29 -4.42
CA GLU A 247 -35.97 20.53 -5.12
C GLU A 247 -36.89 21.45 -4.29
N HIS A 248 -37.79 20.87 -3.48
CA HIS A 248 -38.66 21.59 -2.55
C HIS A 248 -37.94 22.16 -1.32
N SER A 249 -36.60 22.12 -1.27
CA SER A 249 -35.77 22.63 -0.16
C SER A 249 -36.03 21.94 1.19
N ARG A 250 -36.68 20.78 1.16
CA ARG A 250 -36.97 19.95 2.33
C ARG A 250 -35.96 18.80 2.39
N VAL A 251 -35.77 18.21 3.56
CA VAL A 251 -34.99 16.97 3.69
C VAL A 251 -35.67 15.90 2.84
N ARG A 252 -34.95 15.34 1.87
CA ARG A 252 -35.46 14.41 0.85
C ARG A 252 -36.23 13.25 1.48
N SER A 253 -35.69 12.67 2.55
CA SER A 253 -36.32 11.55 3.25
C SER A 253 -37.64 11.91 3.93
N ARG A 254 -37.91 13.19 4.19
CA ARG A 254 -39.14 13.70 4.84
C ARG A 254 -40.09 14.41 3.88
N CYS A 255 -39.71 14.56 2.61
CA CYS A 255 -40.50 15.28 1.65
C CYS A 255 -41.64 14.39 1.14
N LYS A 256 -42.89 14.78 1.41
CA LYS A 256 -44.09 14.06 0.92
C LYS A 256 -44.18 14.08 -0.61
N GLU A 257 -43.91 15.23 -1.22
CA GLU A 257 -43.96 15.42 -2.68
C GLU A 257 -42.91 14.56 -3.42
N CYS A 258 -41.78 14.27 -2.79
CA CYS A 258 -40.74 13.41 -3.36
C CYS A 258 -40.85 11.93 -2.93
N GLY A 259 -41.93 11.52 -2.25
CA GLY A 259 -42.07 10.15 -1.75
C GLY A 259 -40.97 9.75 -0.77
N GLY A 260 -40.54 10.69 0.09
CA GLY A 260 -39.41 10.49 1.01
C GLY A 260 -39.57 9.23 1.88
N SER A 261 -38.46 8.52 2.11
CA SER A 261 -38.45 7.22 2.80
C SER A 261 -39.05 7.22 4.22
N GLN A 262 -39.09 8.38 4.90
CA GLN A 262 -39.70 8.55 6.22
C GLN A 262 -41.20 8.86 6.16
N ILE A 263 -41.79 9.02 4.98
CA ILE A 263 -43.22 9.22 4.78
C ILE A 263 -43.86 7.89 4.36
N CYS A 264 -45.01 7.56 4.95
CA CYS A 264 -45.81 6.41 4.53
C CYS A 264 -46.82 6.80 3.44
N GLU A 265 -47.47 5.81 2.85
CA GLU A 265 -48.55 6.01 1.87
C GLU A 265 -49.70 6.88 2.43
N HIS A 266 -49.95 6.82 3.74
CA HIS A 266 -50.92 7.67 4.44
C HIS A 266 -50.47 9.14 4.60
N GLY A 267 -49.34 9.54 4.03
CA GLY A 267 -48.80 10.90 4.07
C GLY A 267 -48.31 11.35 5.46
N ARG A 268 -48.20 10.42 6.42
CA ARG A 268 -47.69 10.66 7.78
C ARG A 268 -46.24 10.20 7.89
N GLN A 269 -45.53 10.63 8.93
CA GLN A 269 -44.21 10.07 9.22
C GLN A 269 -44.35 8.58 9.55
N ARG A 270 -43.65 7.72 8.81
CA ARG A 270 -43.77 6.26 8.85
C ARG A 270 -43.57 5.69 10.26
N SER A 271 -42.64 6.26 11.05
CA SER A 271 -42.41 5.86 12.44
C SER A 271 -43.56 6.21 13.39
N LEU A 272 -44.40 7.18 13.02
CA LEU A 272 -45.55 7.69 13.78
C LEU A 272 -46.89 7.31 13.11
N CYS A 273 -46.89 6.42 12.12
CA CYS A 273 -48.11 5.99 11.46
C CYS A 273 -48.64 4.74 12.14
N LYS A 274 -49.83 4.83 12.76
CA LYS A 274 -50.48 3.70 13.42
C LYS A 274 -50.84 2.60 12.41
N GLU A 275 -51.38 3.01 11.27
CA GLU A 275 -51.79 2.12 10.17
C GLU A 275 -50.60 1.34 9.59
N CYS A 276 -49.39 1.92 9.61
CA CYS A 276 -48.17 1.24 9.17
C CYS A 276 -47.39 0.53 10.30
N GLY A 277 -47.94 0.42 11.51
CA GLY A 277 -47.23 -0.19 12.64
C GLY A 277 -45.93 0.54 13.01
N GLY A 278 -45.88 1.87 12.87
CA GLY A 278 -44.69 2.67 13.08
C GLY A 278 -44.05 2.43 14.46
N GLY A 279 -42.76 2.10 14.48
CA GLY A 279 -42.06 1.68 15.70
C GLY A 279 -42.01 2.69 16.85
N SER A 280 -42.41 3.96 16.62
CA SER A 280 -42.57 4.96 17.68
C SER A 280 -43.96 4.96 18.32
N ILE A 281 -44.89 4.13 17.86
CA ILE A 281 -46.23 3.96 18.46
C ILE A 281 -46.23 2.73 19.38
N CYS A 282 -46.90 2.83 20.53
CA CYS A 282 -47.14 1.70 21.42
C CYS A 282 -48.47 1.01 21.09
N GLU A 283 -48.69 -0.16 21.67
CA GLU A 283 -49.96 -0.88 21.62
C GLU A 283 -51.17 -0.02 22.00
N HIS A 284 -50.97 0.97 22.89
CA HIS A 284 -51.99 1.96 23.28
C HIS A 284 -52.25 3.03 22.21
N SER A 285 -51.81 2.85 20.97
CA SER A 285 -52.03 3.77 19.84
C SER A 285 -51.51 5.19 20.07
N ARG A 286 -50.56 5.36 20.98
CA ARG A 286 -49.92 6.63 21.34
C ARG A 286 -48.44 6.58 21.01
N VAL A 287 -47.81 7.73 20.82
CA VAL A 287 -46.34 7.79 20.71
C VAL A 287 -45.75 7.20 21.99
N ARG A 288 -44.88 6.18 21.89
CA ARG A 288 -44.25 5.47 23.01
C ARG A 288 -43.68 6.44 24.03
N SER A 289 -42.94 7.44 23.55
CA SER A 289 -42.35 8.47 24.40
C SER A 289 -43.36 9.40 25.07
N LYS A 290 -44.65 9.39 24.75
CA LYS A 290 -45.69 10.23 25.38
C LYS A 290 -46.79 9.40 26.06
N CYS A 291 -46.75 8.07 25.97
CA CYS A 291 -47.75 7.23 26.60
C CYS A 291 -47.51 7.14 28.11
N LYS A 292 -48.47 7.63 28.91
CA LYS A 292 -48.40 7.59 30.38
C LYS A 292 -48.29 6.15 30.93
N VAL A 293 -48.90 5.18 30.25
CA VAL A 293 -48.84 3.75 30.63
C VAL A 293 -47.45 3.20 30.33
N CYS A 294 -46.93 3.40 29.11
CA CYS A 294 -45.61 2.89 28.72
C CYS A 294 -44.44 3.61 29.42
N ARG A 295 -44.60 4.86 29.86
CA ARG A 295 -43.58 5.58 30.64
C ARG A 295 -43.47 5.12 32.09
N ARG A 296 -44.51 4.47 32.64
CA ARG A 296 -44.55 4.01 34.04
C ARG A 296 -44.09 2.56 34.22
N GLY A 297 -43.96 1.80 33.13
CA GLY A 297 -43.52 0.41 33.14
C GLY A 297 -42.17 0.16 32.46
N ALA A 298 -41.35 1.22 32.31
CA ALA A 298 -40.01 1.17 31.73
C ALA A 298 -38.97 1.56 32.78
#